data_AF-A0AA36MHC0-F1
#
_entry.id   AF-A0AA36MHC0-F1
#
_cell.length_a   1.000
_cell.length_b   1.000
_cell.length_c   1.000
_cell.angle_alpha   90.00
_cell.angle_beta   90.00
_cell.angle_gamma   90.00
#
_symmetry.space_group_name_H-M   'P 1'
#
loop_
_entity.id
_entity.type
_entity.pdbx_description
1 polymer ?
#
loop_
_entity_poly.entity_id
_entity_poly.type
_entity_poly.pdbx_seq_one_letter_code
_entity_poly.pdbx_strand_id
1 'polypeptide(L)'
;MNKLTTFEHMTISCMLFESRSEEKDYRKLTKAERRKRRRATPKYRNLHATRERIRVESFNLAFAQLRSLLPTLPVEKKLSKIEILRLSISYITFLHKLLSFE
;
A
#
# COMPACT_ATOMS: atom_id res chain seq x y z
N MET A 1 12.59 8.99 16.92
CA MET A 1 11.21 8.49 17.18
C MET A 1 10.62 8.06 15.85
N ASN A 2 10.59 6.75 15.62
CA ASN A 2 10.42 6.18 14.28
C ASN A 2 8.93 6.15 13.92
N LYS A 3 8.55 6.74 12.78
CA LYS A 3 7.16 6.82 12.29
C LYS A 3 6.47 5.45 12.12
N LEU A 4 7.22 4.35 12.19
CA LEU A 4 6.70 2.98 12.21
C LEU A 4 5.99 2.61 13.53
N THR A 5 6.39 3.15 14.69
CA THR A 5 5.80 2.74 15.99
C THR A 5 4.41 3.33 16.23
N THR A 6 4.10 4.49 15.63
CA THR A 6 2.74 5.06 15.62
C THR A 6 1.77 4.27 14.74
N PHE A 7 2.29 3.50 13.78
CA PHE A 7 1.48 2.81 12.78
C PHE A 7 0.91 1.48 13.31
N GLU A 8 1.69 0.75 14.10
CA GLU A 8 1.19 -0.41 14.87
C GLU A 8 0.14 0.00 15.91
N HIS A 9 0.31 1.19 16.50
CA HIS A 9 -0.62 1.72 17.50
C HIS A 9 -2.01 2.04 16.89
N MET A 10 -2.08 2.39 15.60
CA MET A 10 -3.33 2.70 14.92
C MET A 10 -4.09 1.41 14.50
N THR A 11 -3.38 0.35 14.10
CA THR A 11 -3.95 -0.99 13.90
C THR A 11 -4.47 -1.58 15.20
N ILE A 12 -3.77 -1.36 16.32
CA ILE A 12 -4.20 -1.83 17.65
C ILE A 12 -5.38 -0.99 18.17
N SER A 13 -5.37 0.34 18.01
CA SER A 13 -6.47 1.21 18.45
C SER A 13 -7.79 0.95 17.71
N CYS A 14 -7.75 0.59 16.42
CA CYS A 14 -8.95 0.16 15.68
C CYS A 14 -9.45 -1.24 16.09
N MET A 15 -8.60 -2.06 16.70
CA MET A 15 -8.96 -3.39 17.20
C MET A 15 -9.53 -3.37 18.61
N LEU A 16 -9.14 -2.41 19.47
CA LEU A 16 -9.43 -2.44 20.92
C LEU A 16 -10.54 -1.51 21.43
N PHE A 17 -11.17 -0.64 20.62
CA PHE A 17 -12.24 0.22 21.12
C PHE A 17 -13.65 -0.24 20.71
N GLU A 18 -14.47 -0.45 21.75
CA GLU A 18 -15.93 -0.65 21.82
C GLU A 18 -16.51 -2.02 21.41
N SER A 19 -16.48 -2.90 22.40
CA SER A 19 -17.58 -3.79 22.75
C SER A 19 -18.76 -2.98 23.30
N ARG A 20 -19.99 -3.39 22.93
CA ARG A 20 -21.29 -3.23 23.63
C ARG A 20 -22.33 -2.36 22.92
N SER A 21 -23.08 -2.92 21.95
CA SER A 21 -24.55 -2.69 21.77
C SER A 21 -25.19 -3.25 20.48
N GLU A 22 -24.95 -4.49 20.02
CA GLU A 22 -25.74 -5.05 18.88
C GLU A 22 -26.14 -6.53 19.01
N GLU A 23 -26.10 -7.14 20.19
CA GLU A 23 -26.20 -8.60 20.31
C GLU A 23 -27.60 -9.23 20.11
N LYS A 24 -28.63 -8.47 19.72
CA LYS A 24 -30.03 -8.97 19.79
C LYS A 24 -30.65 -9.53 18.50
N ASP A 25 -29.98 -9.50 17.33
CA ASP A 25 -30.61 -9.91 16.05
C ASP A 25 -29.75 -10.78 15.11
N TYR A 26 -28.80 -11.56 15.64
CA TYR A 26 -27.92 -12.39 14.79
C TYR A 26 -28.40 -13.84 14.59
N ARG A 27 -29.32 -14.34 15.43
CA ARG A 27 -29.70 -15.77 15.42
C ARG A 27 -30.56 -16.18 14.21
N LYS A 28 -31.15 -15.24 13.46
CA LYS A 28 -32.04 -15.52 12.31
C LYS A 28 -31.44 -15.27 10.92
N LEU A 29 -30.22 -14.72 10.83
CA LEU A 29 -29.61 -14.37 9.54
C LEU A 29 -28.88 -15.54 8.88
N THR A 30 -29.02 -15.67 7.58
CA THR A 30 -28.22 -16.55 6.73
C THR A 30 -26.73 -16.16 6.76
N LYS A 31 -25.86 -17.11 6.42
CA LYS A 31 -24.41 -16.87 6.36
C LYS A 31 -24.04 -15.71 5.42
N ALA A 32 -24.79 -15.51 4.33
CA ALA A 32 -24.56 -14.44 3.37
C ALA A 32 -24.90 -13.05 3.96
N GLU A 33 -26.03 -12.93 4.64
CA GLU A 33 -26.47 -11.67 5.27
C GLU A 33 -25.53 -11.23 6.39
N ARG A 34 -25.03 -12.19 7.20
CA ARG A 34 -24.01 -11.90 8.22
C ARG A 34 -22.73 -11.33 7.61
N ARG A 35 -22.28 -11.86 6.47
CA ARG A 35 -21.12 -11.33 5.74
C ARG A 35 -21.40 -9.92 5.19
N LYS A 36 -22.59 -9.69 4.64
CA LYS A 36 -23.00 -8.37 4.13
C LYS A 36 -23.03 -7.32 5.24
N ARG A 37 -23.68 -7.60 6.37
CA ARG A 37 -23.72 -6.70 7.54
C ARG A 37 -22.30 -6.39 8.05
N ARG A 38 -21.44 -7.41 8.22
CA ARG A 38 -20.05 -7.22 8.65
C ARG A 38 -19.29 -6.28 7.70
N ARG A 39 -19.42 -6.47 6.39
CA ARG A 39 -18.75 -5.63 5.37
C ARG A 39 -19.24 -4.19 5.36
N ALA A 40 -20.51 -3.94 5.73
CA ALA A 40 -21.08 -2.61 5.84
C ALA A 40 -20.57 -1.83 7.06
N THR A 41 -20.12 -2.53 8.11
CA THR A 41 -19.62 -1.87 9.33
C THR A 41 -18.47 -0.91 9.01
N PRO A 42 -18.44 0.29 9.63
CA PRO A 42 -17.31 1.22 9.49
C PRO A 42 -15.98 0.56 9.86
N LYS A 43 -15.95 -0.29 10.89
CA LYS A 43 -14.75 -1.05 11.32
C LYS A 43 -14.16 -1.88 10.18
N TYR A 44 -14.99 -2.66 9.48
CA TYR A 44 -14.52 -3.46 8.35
C TYR A 44 -14.00 -2.58 7.21
N ARG A 45 -14.75 -1.53 6.85
CA ARG A 45 -14.37 -0.62 5.76
C ARG A 45 -13.05 0.11 6.06
N ASN A 46 -12.89 0.62 7.28
CA ASN A 46 -11.69 1.33 7.72
C ASN A 46 -10.47 0.40 7.76
N LEU A 47 -10.62 -0.83 8.25
CA LEU A 47 -9.56 -1.84 8.24
C LEU A 47 -9.12 -2.17 6.81
N HIS A 48 -10.06 -2.38 5.90
CA HIS A 48 -9.77 -2.64 4.49
C HIS A 48 -9.08 -1.45 3.80
N ALA A 49 -9.58 -0.23 4.03
CA ALA A 49 -8.96 0.98 3.49
C ALA A 49 -7.53 1.16 4.01
N THR A 50 -7.30 0.90 5.30
CA THR A 50 -5.96 0.98 5.90
C THR A 50 -5.00 -0.05 5.30
N ARG A 51 -5.45 -1.31 5.15
CA ARG A 51 -4.65 -2.35 4.47
C ARG A 51 -4.27 -1.95 3.05
N GLU A 52 -5.20 -1.38 2.30
CA GLU A 52 -4.92 -0.94 0.93
C GLU A 52 -3.95 0.25 0.88
N ARG A 53 -4.07 1.20 1.82
CA ARG A 53 -3.07 2.29 1.95
C ARG A 53 -1.67 1.76 2.19
N ILE A 54 -1.51 0.78 3.09
CA ILE A 54 -0.21 0.14 3.36
C ILE A 54 0.36 -0.50 2.10
N ARG A 55 -0.48 -1.26 1.38
CA ARG A 55 -0.08 -1.92 0.13
C ARG A 55 0.43 -0.91 -0.89
N VAL A 56 -0.29 0.20 -1.05
CA VAL A 56 0.08 1.29 -1.98
C VAL A 56 1.33 2.04 -1.52
N GLU A 57 1.50 2.27 -0.21
CA GLU A 57 2.69 2.91 0.36
C GLU A 57 3.94 2.04 0.13
N SER A 58 3.87 0.74 0.41
CA SER A 58 4.94 -0.21 0.12
C SER A 58 5.31 -0.22 -1.37
N PHE A 59 4.31 -0.20 -2.25
CA PHE A 59 4.54 -0.11 -3.70
C PHE A 59 5.22 1.22 -4.09
N ASN A 60 4.80 2.34 -3.52
CA ASN A 60 5.39 3.64 -3.80
C ASN A 60 6.84 3.75 -3.28
N LEU A 61 7.15 3.11 -2.14
CA LEU A 61 8.52 3.03 -1.62
C LEU A 61 9.44 2.28 -2.58
N ALA A 62 8.99 1.14 -3.14
CA ALA A 62 9.74 0.42 -4.15
C ALA A 62 9.96 1.27 -5.42
N PHE A 63 8.95 2.05 -5.85
CA PHE A 63 9.10 3.00 -6.96
C PHE A 63 10.10 4.12 -6.67
N ALA A 64 10.16 4.62 -5.43
CA ALA A 64 11.14 5.63 -5.02
C ALA A 64 12.57 5.07 -5.02
N GLN A 65 12.74 3.83 -4.56
CA GLN A 65 14.02 3.12 -4.64
C GLN A 65 14.47 2.93 -6.09
N LEU A 66 13.57 2.46 -6.97
CA LEU A 66 13.87 2.33 -8.40
C LEU A 66 14.26 3.69 -9.01
N ARG A 67 13.53 4.77 -8.70
CA ARG A 67 13.83 6.12 -9.18
C ARG A 67 15.23 6.60 -8.77
N SER A 68 15.71 6.23 -7.58
CA SER A 68 17.02 6.65 -7.07
C SER A 68 18.20 6.06 -7.88
N LEU A 69 17.97 4.93 -8.57
CA LEU A 69 18.97 4.26 -9.39
C LEU A 69 19.02 4.81 -10.83
N LEU A 70 18.02 5.61 -11.24
CA LEU A 70 17.92 6.09 -12.61
C LEU A 70 18.70 7.37 -12.82
N PRO A 71 19.54 7.44 -13.88
CA PRO A 71 20.27 8.66 -14.21
C PRO A 71 19.32 9.72 -14.80
N THR A 72 19.25 10.91 -14.19
CA THR A 72 18.46 12.04 -14.69
C THR A 72 19.21 13.36 -14.55
N LEU A 73 19.03 14.26 -15.52
CA LEU A 73 19.47 15.66 -15.48
C LEU A 73 18.23 16.58 -15.54
N PRO A 74 17.98 17.45 -14.55
CA PRO A 74 18.61 17.49 -13.22
C PRO A 74 18.26 16.24 -12.38
N VAL A 75 19.07 15.93 -11.38
CA VAL A 75 18.91 14.72 -10.52
C VAL A 75 17.54 14.70 -9.84
N GLU A 76 16.99 15.87 -9.54
CA GLU A 76 15.71 16.08 -8.85
C GLU A 76 14.49 16.07 -9.79
N LYS A 77 14.66 15.74 -11.08
CA LYS A 77 13.54 15.69 -12.03
C LYS A 77 12.43 14.76 -11.53
N LYS A 78 11.22 15.29 -11.35
CA LYS A 78 10.04 14.49 -11.00
C LYS A 78 9.66 13.62 -12.21
N LEU A 79 9.70 12.30 -12.03
CA LEU A 79 9.29 11.33 -13.06
C LEU A 79 7.96 10.71 -12.66
N SER A 80 7.06 10.55 -13.63
CA SER A 80 5.86 9.73 -13.48
C SER A 80 6.22 8.24 -13.40
N LYS A 81 5.28 7.42 -12.92
CA LYS A 81 5.47 5.95 -12.82
C LYS A 81 5.80 5.32 -14.18
N ILE A 82 5.16 5.78 -15.25
CA ILE A 82 5.42 5.27 -16.60
C ILE A 82 6.81 5.67 -17.11
N GLU A 83 7.25 6.90 -16.83
CA GLU A 83 8.60 7.35 -17.20
C GLU A 83 9.68 6.56 -16.44
N ILE A 84 9.49 6.30 -15.14
CA ILE A 84 10.40 5.47 -14.34
C ILE A 84 10.55 4.08 -14.99
N LEU A 85 9.43 3.43 -15.37
CA LEU A 85 9.48 2.11 -16.00
C LEU A 85 10.20 2.14 -17.36
N ARG A 86 9.86 3.10 -18.22
CA ARG A 86 10.51 3.25 -19.54
C ARG A 86 12.00 3.50 -19.41
N LEU A 87 12.40 4.42 -18.54
CA LEU A 87 13.80 4.76 -18.31
C LEU A 87 14.57 3.60 -17.69
N SER A 88 13.96 2.82 -16.80
CA SER A 88 14.58 1.60 -16.23
C SER A 88 14.94 0.59 -17.32
N ILE A 89 14.00 0.30 -18.23
CA ILE A 89 14.23 -0.63 -19.35
C ILE A 89 15.34 -0.10 -20.27
N SER A 90 15.28 1.19 -20.64
CA SER A 90 16.32 1.83 -21.45
C SER A 90 17.69 1.79 -20.77
N TYR A 91 17.74 2.00 -19.45
CA TYR A 91 19.00 2.04 -18.72
C TYR A 91 19.64 0.65 -18.58
N ILE A 92 18.84 -0.38 -18.26
CA ILE A 92 19.31 -1.78 -18.28
C ILE A 92 19.88 -2.13 -19.67
N THR A 93 19.17 -1.78 -20.74
CA THR A 93 19.61 -2.03 -22.12
C THR A 93 20.91 -1.29 -22.46
N PHE A 94 21.04 -0.05 -22.00
CA PHE A 94 22.26 0.74 -22.18
C PHE A 94 23.46 0.10 -21.47
N LEU A 95 23.30 -0.31 -20.20
CA LEU A 95 24.36 -0.97 -19.43
C LEU A 95 24.77 -2.31 -20.07
N HIS A 96 23.81 -3.11 -20.54
CA HIS A 96 24.12 -4.35 -21.28
C HIS A 96 24.95 -4.09 -22.53
N LYS A 97 24.58 -3.07 -23.33
CA LYS A 97 25.35 -2.69 -24.51
C LYS A 97 26.77 -2.29 -24.13
N LEU A 98 26.92 -1.41 -23.15
CA LEU A 98 28.22 -0.92 -22.69
C LEU A 98 29.16 -2.06 -22.28
N LEU A 99 28.64 -3.05 -21.53
CA LEU A 99 29.41 -4.21 -21.09
C LEU A 99 29.69 -5.22 -22.22
N SER A 100 28.92 -5.21 -23.30
CA SER A 100 29.14 -6.08 -24.47
C SER A 100 30.10 -5.51 -25.51
N PHE A 101 30.49 -4.23 -25.39
CA PHE A 101 31.49 -3.59 -26.24
C PHE A 101 32.93 -3.77 -25.70
N GLU A 102 33.15 -4.79 -24.87
CA GLU A 102 34.45 -5.22 -24.34
C GLU A 102 34.89 -6.54 -25.00
#